data_AF-A0A9P7NNI8-F1
#
_entry.id   AF-A0A9P7NNI8-F1
#
_cell.length_a   1.000
_cell.length_b   1.000
_cell.length_c   1.000
_cell.angle_alpha   90.00
_cell.angle_beta   90.00
_cell.angle_gamma   90.00
#
_symmetry.space_group_name_H-M   'P 1'
#
loop_
_entity.id
_entity.type
_entity.pdbx_description
1 polymer ?
#
loop_
_entity_poly.entity_id
_entity_poly.type
_entity_poly.pdbx_seq_one_letter_code
_entity_poly.pdbx_strand_id
1 'polypeptide(L)'
;MPASCLKPIIRVASCRGTLINLIDSIKNLPTLYVDLEGCQLSRNGTISIVTLYATTLATAYIVDVHKLGKSAFTTANTTGTTLKAILESANIKKVIFDVRNDSDALSHHFQVSLQGVQDLQLMELAARGKNRRHVAGLAKCIENDSPISKAEKMKWDQRKKSTTNLFDRKRGGRYEVFNQRPFRDGILEYCAGDVALLPGLYDVYNKKLTAEWRDRVRAATLDRIRLSQSASYEPHGPNKGLGPWGNLSLNYQ
;
A
#
# COMPACT_ATOMS: atom_id res chain seq x y z
N MET A 1 -23.35 -6.34 14.71
CA MET A 1 -22.98 -5.38 13.64
C MET A 1 -21.56 -5.69 13.21
N PRO A 2 -21.23 -5.76 11.91
CA PRO A 2 -19.82 -5.89 11.52
C PRO A 2 -19.07 -4.66 12.05
N ALA A 3 -17.91 -4.86 12.67
CA ALA A 3 -17.06 -3.78 13.12
C ALA A 3 -16.80 -2.82 11.93
N SER A 4 -16.97 -1.51 12.13
CA SER A 4 -16.75 -0.55 11.05
C SER A 4 -15.31 -0.70 10.54
N CYS A 5 -15.13 -1.05 9.27
CA CYS A 5 -13.80 -1.19 8.64
C CYS A 5 -12.93 0.08 8.78
N LEU A 6 -13.53 1.22 9.11
CA LEU A 6 -12.86 2.51 9.29
C LEU A 6 -12.04 2.69 10.58
N LYS A 7 -12.08 1.73 11.51
CA LYS A 7 -11.37 1.84 12.79
C LYS A 7 -10.65 0.52 13.11
N PRO A 8 -9.60 0.17 12.34
CA PRO A 8 -8.75 -0.94 12.72
C PRO A 8 -8.11 -0.69 14.09
N ILE A 9 -7.84 -1.75 14.84
CA ILE A 9 -6.97 -1.69 16.02
C ILE A 9 -5.57 -1.34 15.52
N ILE A 10 -4.96 -0.31 16.09
CA ILE A 10 -3.60 0.10 15.71
C ILE A 10 -2.60 -0.56 16.66
N ARG A 11 -1.60 -1.27 16.11
CA ARG A 11 -0.49 -1.84 16.87
C ARG A 11 0.84 -1.39 16.28
N VAL A 12 1.67 -0.74 17.08
CA VAL A 12 2.98 -0.24 16.63
C VAL A 12 4.07 -1.25 16.96
N ALA A 13 4.89 -1.58 15.97
CA ALA A 13 6.13 -2.34 16.12
C ALA A 13 7.33 -1.38 15.99
N SER A 14 7.94 -1.02 17.13
CA SER A 14 9.03 -0.03 17.20
C SER A 14 10.26 -0.51 17.97
N CYS A 15 10.26 -1.79 18.38
CA CYS A 15 11.40 -2.48 18.99
C CYS A 15 11.37 -3.96 18.61
N ARG A 16 12.45 -4.68 18.93
CA ARG A 16 12.59 -6.12 18.61
C ARG A 16 11.39 -6.95 19.09
N GLY A 17 10.96 -6.79 20.35
CA GLY A 17 9.87 -7.59 20.92
C GLY A 17 8.52 -7.35 20.23
N THR A 18 8.16 -6.10 19.98
CA THR A 18 6.89 -5.77 19.29
C THR A 18 6.91 -6.19 17.81
N LEU A 19 8.08 -6.16 17.16
CA LEU A 19 8.25 -6.66 15.80
C LEU A 19 8.10 -8.19 15.71
N ILE A 20 8.66 -8.95 16.66
CA ILE A 20 8.48 -10.41 16.71
C ILE A 20 7.00 -10.76 16.89
N ASN A 21 6.31 -10.11 17.83
CA ASN A 21 4.88 -10.33 18.07
C ASN A 21 4.02 -10.04 16.83
N LEU A 22 4.36 -8.97 16.09
CA LEU A 22 3.74 -8.65 14.81
C LEU A 22 3.96 -9.78 13.79
N ILE A 23 5.21 -10.21 13.60
CA ILE A 23 5.56 -11.27 12.64
C ILE A 23 4.78 -12.55 12.96
N ASP A 24 4.74 -12.96 14.23
CA ASP A 24 3.99 -14.15 14.65
C ASP A 24 2.49 -14.04 14.40
N SER A 25 1.93 -12.83 14.50
CA SER A 25 0.51 -12.59 14.23
C SER A 25 0.15 -12.71 12.75
N ILE A 26 1.08 -12.36 11.84
CA ILE A 26 0.76 -12.21 10.42
C ILE A 26 1.37 -13.28 9.50
N LYS A 27 2.37 -14.05 9.96
CA LYS A 27 3.17 -14.94 9.10
C LYS A 27 2.37 -16.02 8.35
N ASN A 28 1.22 -16.42 8.91
CA ASN A 28 0.35 -17.44 8.34
C ASN A 28 -0.92 -16.87 7.68
N LEU A 29 -1.04 -15.54 7.62
CA LEU A 29 -2.20 -14.92 6.99
C LEU A 29 -2.09 -15.01 5.46
N PRO A 30 -3.19 -15.34 4.77
CA PRO A 30 -3.15 -15.49 3.31
C PRO A 30 -3.09 -14.16 2.56
N THR A 31 -3.47 -13.06 3.20
CA THR A 31 -3.56 -11.74 2.57
C THR A 31 -3.26 -10.63 3.57
N LEU A 32 -2.47 -9.66 3.13
CA LEU A 32 -2.15 -8.42 3.83
C LEU A 32 -2.43 -7.24 2.90
N TYR A 33 -2.93 -6.15 3.46
CA TYR A 33 -3.07 -4.87 2.76
C TYR A 33 -1.97 -3.96 3.23
N VAL A 34 -1.18 -3.46 2.29
CA VAL A 34 0.11 -2.85 2.60
C VAL A 34 0.19 -1.46 2.01
N ASP A 35 0.74 -0.54 2.79
CA ASP A 35 1.05 0.82 2.36
C ASP A 35 2.31 1.31 3.08
N LEU A 36 3.08 2.17 2.42
CA LEU A 36 4.34 2.69 2.92
C LEU A 36 4.31 4.20 2.96
N GLU A 37 4.93 4.77 3.99
CA GLU A 37 5.06 6.21 4.12
C GLU A 37 6.50 6.59 4.43
N GLY A 38 6.94 7.73 3.90
CA GLY A 38 8.30 8.23 4.12
C GLY A 38 8.61 9.55 3.44
N CYS A 39 9.87 9.99 3.57
CA CYS A 39 10.31 11.25 2.97
C CYS A 39 10.57 11.04 1.48
N GLN A 40 9.71 11.59 0.62
CA GLN A 40 9.82 11.43 -0.86
C GLN A 40 9.96 9.95 -1.27
N LEU A 41 9.07 9.10 -0.74
CA LEU A 41 9.11 7.64 -0.87
C LEU A 41 9.53 7.15 -2.26
N SER A 42 10.77 6.67 -2.35
CA SER A 42 11.45 6.14 -3.52
C SER A 42 12.89 5.73 -3.14
N ARG A 43 13.69 5.27 -4.08
CA ARG A 43 15.15 5.11 -3.95
C ARG A 43 15.88 6.38 -3.55
N ASN A 44 15.35 7.56 -3.92
CA ASN A 44 15.96 8.86 -3.65
C ASN A 44 15.48 9.46 -2.32
N GLY A 45 14.49 8.82 -1.69
CA GLY A 45 13.91 9.22 -0.41
C GLY A 45 14.14 8.19 0.68
N THR A 46 13.16 8.03 1.58
CA THR A 46 13.23 7.06 2.68
C THR A 46 11.92 6.30 2.85
N ILE A 47 12.00 5.17 3.55
CA ILE A 47 10.84 4.52 4.17
C ILE A 47 10.89 4.83 5.66
N SER A 48 9.82 5.41 6.18
CA SER A 48 9.69 5.75 7.60
C SER A 48 8.74 4.81 8.32
N ILE A 49 7.70 4.35 7.61
CA ILE A 49 6.62 3.52 8.13
C ILE A 49 6.24 2.47 7.08
N VAL A 50 6.03 1.24 7.52
CA VAL A 50 5.29 0.22 6.75
C VAL A 50 4.02 -0.12 7.51
N THR A 51 2.87 -0.01 6.86
CA THR A 51 1.57 -0.36 7.43
C THR A 51 1.08 -1.67 6.83
N LEU A 52 0.68 -2.61 7.69
CA LEU A 52 0.16 -3.92 7.30
C LEU A 52 -1.21 -4.12 7.95
N TYR A 53 -2.26 -4.16 7.15
CA TYR A 53 -3.60 -4.45 7.64
C TYR A 53 -3.97 -5.91 7.45
N ALA A 54 -4.22 -6.56 8.58
CA ALA A 54 -4.70 -7.93 8.68
C ALA A 54 -6.21 -7.91 8.96
N THR A 55 -7.01 -8.14 7.92
CA THR A 55 -8.48 -8.06 8.00
C THR A 55 -9.08 -9.06 8.98
N THR A 56 -8.57 -10.29 9.01
CA THR A 56 -9.01 -11.36 9.93
C THR A 56 -8.77 -11.01 11.40
N LEU A 57 -7.83 -10.10 11.68
CA LEU A 57 -7.51 -9.62 13.01
C LEU A 57 -8.08 -8.22 13.29
N ALA A 58 -8.76 -7.60 12.32
CA ALA A 58 -9.17 -6.21 12.34
C ALA A 58 -8.06 -5.24 12.81
N THR A 59 -6.79 -5.55 12.51
CA THR A 59 -5.62 -4.88 13.08
C THR A 59 -4.72 -4.31 11.99
N ALA A 60 -4.41 -3.00 12.10
CA ALA A 60 -3.38 -2.32 11.34
C ALA A 60 -2.09 -2.31 12.15
N TYR A 61 -1.10 -3.07 11.70
CA TYR A 61 0.23 -3.08 12.26
C TYR A 61 1.09 -2.01 11.61
N ILE A 62 1.68 -1.13 12.41
CA ILE A 62 2.51 -0.01 11.96
C ILE A 62 3.95 -0.33 12.37
N VAL A 63 4.80 -0.63 11.39
CA VAL A 63 6.23 -0.89 11.59
C VAL A 63 6.97 0.43 11.51
N ASP A 64 7.63 0.81 12.61
CA ASP A 64 8.47 2.00 12.70
C ASP A 64 9.83 1.73 12.04
N VAL A 65 9.86 1.77 10.70
CA VAL A 65 11.07 1.52 9.90
C VAL A 65 12.13 2.59 10.17
N HIS A 66 11.72 3.85 10.41
CA HIS A 66 12.66 4.92 10.75
C HIS A 66 13.49 4.59 12.00
N LYS A 67 12.85 4.10 13.06
CA LYS A 67 13.53 3.73 14.31
C LYS A 67 14.26 2.39 14.21
N LEU A 68 13.66 1.41 13.55
CA LEU A 68 14.21 0.04 13.47
C LEU A 68 15.32 -0.10 12.42
N GLY A 69 15.35 0.76 11.41
CA GLY A 69 16.27 0.66 10.27
C GLY A 69 16.20 -0.73 9.61
N LYS A 70 17.38 -1.28 9.27
CA LYS A 70 17.49 -2.61 8.67
C LYS A 70 16.87 -3.73 9.52
N SER A 71 16.87 -3.57 10.85
CA SER A 71 16.30 -4.56 11.78
C SER A 71 14.80 -4.76 11.60
N ALA A 72 14.08 -3.81 10.99
CA ALA A 72 12.68 -3.99 10.60
C ALA A 72 12.46 -5.20 9.68
N PHE A 73 13.46 -5.51 8.85
CA PHE A 73 13.38 -6.54 7.81
C PHE A 73 14.25 -7.76 8.10
N THR A 74 15.28 -7.63 8.94
CA THR A 74 16.21 -8.73 9.27
C THR A 74 15.95 -9.41 10.61
N THR A 75 15.15 -8.82 11.50
CA THR A 75 14.79 -9.48 12.77
C THR A 75 13.91 -10.70 12.50
N ALA A 76 14.40 -11.87 12.91
CA ALA A 76 13.64 -13.10 12.89
C ALA A 76 12.84 -13.31 14.19
N ASN A 77 11.65 -13.89 14.06
CA ASN A 77 10.93 -14.48 15.18
C ASN A 77 11.57 -15.81 15.61
N THR A 78 10.94 -16.52 16.55
CA THR A 78 11.42 -17.81 17.07
C THR A 78 11.45 -18.92 16.01
N THR A 79 10.68 -18.79 14.93
CA THR A 79 10.66 -19.75 13.81
C THR A 79 11.58 -19.36 12.65
N GLY A 80 12.45 -18.36 12.83
CA GLY A 80 13.36 -17.88 11.77
C GLY A 80 12.69 -16.99 10.71
N THR A 81 11.40 -16.70 10.84
CA THR A 81 10.63 -15.87 9.90
C THR A 81 10.89 -14.39 10.13
N THR A 82 11.15 -13.64 9.07
CA THR A 82 11.34 -12.18 9.09
C THR A 82 10.20 -11.47 8.36
N LEU A 83 10.05 -10.16 8.58
CA LEU A 83 9.11 -9.36 7.77
C LEU A 83 9.50 -9.37 6.28
N LYS A 84 10.80 -9.38 5.97
CA LYS A 84 11.30 -9.56 4.60
C LYS A 84 10.77 -10.86 3.98
N ALA A 85 10.90 -11.99 4.68
CA ALA A 85 10.40 -13.27 4.17
C ALA A 85 8.88 -13.26 3.88
N ILE A 86 8.09 -12.55 4.69
CA ILE A 86 6.65 -12.38 4.46
C ILE A 86 6.37 -11.55 3.20
N LEU A 87 7.08 -10.42 3.03
CA LEU A 87 6.94 -9.54 1.88
C LEU A 87 7.43 -10.20 0.57
N GLU A 88 8.43 -11.06 0.65
CA GLU A 88 9.01 -11.80 -0.48
C GLU A 88 8.28 -13.13 -0.79
N SER A 89 7.32 -13.55 0.05
CA SER A 89 6.58 -14.80 -0.16
C SER A 89 5.53 -14.67 -1.27
N ALA A 90 5.63 -15.48 -2.33
CA ALA A 90 4.59 -15.56 -3.36
C ALA A 90 3.24 -16.09 -2.83
N ASN A 91 3.24 -16.84 -1.73
CA ASN A 91 2.06 -17.48 -1.14
C ASN A 91 1.22 -16.54 -0.28
N ILE A 92 1.82 -15.44 0.19
CA ILE A 92 1.11 -14.39 0.95
C ILE A 92 0.78 -13.27 -0.02
N LYS A 93 -0.51 -13.01 -0.22
CA LYS A 93 -0.97 -11.92 -1.08
C LYS A 93 -0.71 -10.58 -0.41
N LYS A 94 -0.02 -9.67 -1.10
CA LYS A 94 0.10 -8.26 -0.67
C LYS A 94 -0.74 -7.39 -1.59
N VAL A 95 -1.87 -6.89 -1.09
CA VAL A 95 -2.69 -5.93 -1.84
C VAL A 95 -2.12 -4.54 -1.56
N ILE A 96 -1.60 -3.90 -2.59
CA ILE A 96 -0.95 -2.58 -2.52
C ILE A 96 -1.62 -1.68 -3.54
N PHE A 97 -1.91 -0.43 -3.18
CA PHE A 97 -2.41 0.54 -4.14
C PHE A 97 -1.22 1.23 -4.82
N ASP A 98 -0.99 0.95 -6.10
CA ASP A 98 0.13 1.53 -6.86
C ASP A 98 1.53 1.18 -6.32
N VAL A 99 1.98 -0.06 -6.57
CA VAL A 99 3.21 -0.64 -5.96
C VAL A 99 4.53 0.00 -6.39
N ARG A 100 4.52 0.93 -7.35
CA ARG A 100 5.74 1.36 -8.07
C ARG A 100 6.78 1.97 -7.12
N ASN A 101 6.40 2.96 -6.31
CA ASN A 101 7.36 3.61 -5.38
C ASN A 101 7.67 2.75 -4.15
N ASP A 102 6.70 1.95 -3.69
CA ASP A 102 6.90 1.02 -2.57
C ASP A 102 7.96 -0.02 -2.91
N SER A 103 7.83 -0.66 -4.08
CA SER A 103 8.80 -1.64 -4.55
C SER A 103 10.18 -1.03 -4.79
N ASP A 104 10.25 0.17 -5.37
CA ASP A 104 11.52 0.88 -5.59
C ASP A 104 12.24 1.11 -4.26
N ALA A 105 11.55 1.70 -3.29
CA ALA A 105 12.11 2.03 -1.98
C ALA A 105 12.50 0.76 -1.20
N LEU A 106 11.64 -0.27 -1.18
CA LEU A 106 11.90 -1.53 -0.49
C LEU A 106 13.12 -2.26 -1.06
N SER A 107 13.21 -2.34 -2.39
CA SER A 107 14.32 -3.01 -3.06
C SER A 107 15.62 -2.23 -2.88
N HIS A 108 15.60 -0.92 -3.09
CA HIS A 108 16.82 -0.11 -3.08
C HIS A 108 17.42 0.01 -1.67
N HIS A 109 16.60 0.33 -0.66
CA HIS A 109 17.09 0.63 0.68
C HIS A 109 17.30 -0.62 1.53
N PHE A 110 16.47 -1.66 1.34
CA PHE A 110 16.42 -2.83 2.24
C PHE A 110 16.52 -4.17 1.52
N GLN A 111 16.78 -4.14 0.20
CA GLN A 111 16.95 -5.33 -0.63
C GLN A 111 15.72 -6.25 -0.61
N VAL A 112 14.53 -5.73 -0.26
CA VAL A 112 13.28 -6.51 -0.19
C VAL A 112 12.68 -6.64 -1.59
N SER A 113 12.55 -7.87 -2.08
CA SER A 113 12.03 -8.21 -3.41
C SER A 113 10.57 -8.65 -3.33
N LEU A 114 9.64 -7.70 -3.40
CA LEU A 114 8.19 -7.98 -3.29
C LEU A 114 7.74 -9.08 -4.26
N GLN A 115 7.02 -10.07 -3.74
CA GLN A 115 6.31 -11.10 -4.53
C GLN A 115 4.85 -11.20 -4.11
N GLY A 116 4.00 -11.90 -4.85
CA GLY A 116 2.59 -12.11 -4.46
C GLY A 116 1.76 -10.82 -4.41
N VAL A 117 2.17 -9.76 -5.11
CA VAL A 117 1.49 -8.46 -5.11
C VAL A 117 0.18 -8.52 -5.92
N GLN A 118 -0.84 -7.83 -5.43
CA GLN A 118 -2.03 -7.44 -6.19
C GLN A 118 -2.09 -5.92 -6.23
N ASP A 119 -1.74 -5.33 -7.37
CA ASP A 119 -1.79 -3.88 -7.54
C ASP A 119 -3.24 -3.42 -7.73
N LEU A 120 -3.80 -2.83 -6.67
CA LEU A 120 -5.21 -2.49 -6.61
C LEU A 120 -5.58 -1.37 -7.59
N GLN A 121 -4.65 -0.50 -7.95
CA GLN A 121 -4.86 0.54 -8.95
C GLN A 121 -4.98 -0.07 -10.35
N LEU A 122 -4.20 -1.12 -10.66
CA LEU A 122 -4.34 -1.87 -11.91
C LEU A 122 -5.63 -2.70 -11.94
N MET A 123 -6.03 -3.28 -10.81
CA MET A 123 -7.32 -3.99 -10.70
C MET A 123 -8.49 -3.05 -11.00
N GLU A 124 -8.47 -1.84 -10.43
CA GLU A 124 -9.46 -0.80 -10.69
C GLU A 124 -9.52 -0.47 -12.19
N LEU A 125 -8.36 -0.18 -12.80
CA LEU A 125 -8.27 0.17 -14.22
C LEU A 125 -8.82 -0.93 -15.13
N ALA A 126 -8.53 -2.19 -14.80
CA ALA A 126 -9.03 -3.35 -15.53
C ALA A 126 -10.56 -3.48 -15.41
N ALA A 127 -11.10 -3.24 -14.20
CA ALA A 127 -12.51 -3.40 -13.87
C ALA A 127 -13.45 -2.37 -14.52
N ARG A 128 -12.94 -1.25 -15.06
CA ARG A 128 -13.77 -0.20 -15.69
C ARG A 128 -14.51 -0.63 -16.97
N GLY A 129 -14.06 -1.68 -17.65
CA GLY A 129 -14.57 -2.08 -18.97
C GLY A 129 -14.10 -1.18 -20.13
N LYS A 130 -13.96 0.13 -19.92
CA LYS A 130 -13.52 1.15 -20.90
C LYS A 130 -12.57 2.18 -20.28
N ASN A 131 -12.02 3.09 -21.08
CA ASN A 131 -11.19 4.23 -20.63
C ASN A 131 -10.00 3.83 -19.74
N ARG A 132 -9.04 3.13 -20.35
CA ARG A 132 -7.84 2.60 -19.65
C ARG A 132 -6.57 3.41 -19.87
N ARG A 133 -6.70 4.62 -20.42
CA ARG A 133 -5.57 5.53 -20.69
C ARG A 133 -4.92 6.06 -19.41
N HIS A 134 -5.72 6.35 -18.40
CA HIS A 134 -5.26 6.97 -17.14
C HIS A 134 -5.68 6.15 -15.92
N VAL A 135 -4.78 6.02 -14.96
CA VAL A 135 -5.06 5.40 -13.66
C VAL A 135 -5.80 6.37 -12.73
N ALA A 136 -6.60 5.85 -11.79
CA ALA A 136 -7.20 6.65 -10.73
C ALA A 136 -6.31 6.71 -9.48
N GLY A 137 -6.41 7.82 -8.74
CA GLY A 137 -5.87 7.91 -7.38
C GLY A 137 -6.81 7.28 -6.35
N LEU A 138 -6.25 6.85 -5.21
CA LEU A 138 -6.98 6.13 -4.16
C LEU A 138 -8.26 6.83 -3.70
N ALA A 139 -8.21 8.15 -3.48
CA ALA A 139 -9.39 8.92 -3.06
C ALA A 139 -10.55 8.81 -4.06
N LYS A 140 -10.25 8.79 -5.37
CA LYS A 140 -11.27 8.64 -6.42
C LYS A 140 -11.86 7.23 -6.43
N CYS A 141 -11.02 6.22 -6.24
CA CYS A 141 -11.46 4.83 -6.09
C CYS A 141 -12.38 4.66 -4.87
N ILE A 142 -12.06 5.27 -3.73
CA ILE A 142 -12.90 5.20 -2.53
C ILE A 142 -14.23 5.92 -2.74
N GLU A 143 -14.21 7.11 -3.31
CA GLU A 143 -15.41 7.87 -3.63
C GLU A 143 -16.37 7.04 -4.48
N ASN A 144 -15.88 6.48 -5.59
CA ASN A 144 -16.69 5.80 -6.59
C ASN A 144 -17.09 4.38 -6.20
N ASP A 145 -16.15 3.59 -5.67
CA ASP A 145 -16.28 2.12 -5.65
C ASP A 145 -16.25 1.51 -4.25
N SER A 146 -15.85 2.25 -3.20
CA SER A 146 -15.86 1.69 -1.84
C SER A 146 -17.31 1.35 -1.40
N PRO A 147 -17.53 0.18 -0.78
CA PRO A 147 -18.87 -0.27 -0.38
C PRO A 147 -19.42 0.40 0.89
N ILE A 148 -18.62 1.27 1.55
CA ILE A 148 -19.04 1.97 2.76
C ILE A 148 -20.01 3.12 2.44
N SER A 149 -20.71 3.62 3.46
CA SER A 149 -21.68 4.71 3.27
C SER A 149 -21.02 6.02 2.82
N LYS A 150 -21.80 6.91 2.16
CA LYS A 150 -21.32 8.24 1.75
C LYS A 150 -20.76 9.06 2.94
N ALA A 151 -21.42 8.99 4.09
CA ALA A 151 -20.97 9.67 5.32
C ALA A 151 -19.61 9.14 5.80
N GLU A 152 -19.38 7.83 5.69
CA GLU A 152 -18.11 7.19 6.02
C GLU A 152 -17.00 7.57 5.05
N LYS A 153 -17.28 7.64 3.74
CA LYS A 153 -16.35 8.16 2.72
C LYS A 153 -15.95 9.60 3.03
N MET A 154 -16.91 10.47 3.36
CA MET A 154 -16.65 11.86 3.75
C MET A 154 -15.77 11.96 5.00
N LYS A 155 -16.02 11.14 6.03
CA LYS A 155 -15.20 11.09 7.24
C LYS A 155 -13.78 10.61 6.96
N TRP A 156 -13.61 9.60 6.10
CA TRP A 156 -12.29 9.13 5.67
C TRP A 156 -11.53 10.25 4.93
N ASP A 157 -12.17 10.88 3.95
CA ASP A 157 -11.57 11.94 3.14
C ASP A 157 -11.19 13.17 3.98
N GLN A 158 -12.05 13.59 4.91
CA GLN A 158 -11.76 14.70 5.82
C GLN A 158 -10.53 14.41 6.69
N ARG A 159 -10.43 13.20 7.28
CA ARG A 159 -9.26 12.80 8.06
C ARG A 159 -8.00 12.74 7.21
N LYS A 160 -8.08 12.14 6.01
CA LYS A 160 -6.94 12.06 5.09
C LYS A 160 -6.44 13.45 4.72
N LYS A 161 -7.33 14.37 4.36
CA LYS A 161 -6.99 15.77 4.03
C LYS A 161 -6.35 16.51 5.20
N SER A 162 -6.88 16.33 6.41
CA SER A 162 -6.32 16.95 7.63
C SER A 162 -4.85 16.57 7.83
N THR A 163 -4.52 15.27 7.73
CA THR A 163 -3.14 14.81 7.90
C THR A 163 -2.28 15.13 6.67
N THR A 164 -2.84 15.13 5.46
CA THR A 164 -2.12 15.48 4.22
C THR A 164 -1.51 16.88 4.29
N ASN A 165 -2.20 17.83 4.95
CA ASN A 165 -1.67 19.19 5.15
C ASN A 165 -0.34 19.21 5.92
N LEU A 166 -0.05 18.18 6.73
CA LEU A 166 1.18 18.11 7.52
C LEU A 166 2.42 17.83 6.67
N PHE A 167 2.25 17.16 5.52
CA PHE A 167 3.35 16.79 4.63
C PHE A 167 3.26 17.35 3.20
N ASP A 168 2.12 17.90 2.79
CA ASP A 168 1.98 18.57 1.49
C ASP A 168 2.78 19.87 1.45
N ARG A 169 3.87 19.86 0.67
CA ARG A 169 4.75 21.03 0.46
C ARG A 169 4.01 22.25 -0.06
N LYS A 170 2.94 22.07 -0.85
CA LYS A 170 2.13 23.19 -1.38
C LYS A 170 1.32 23.89 -0.27
N ARG A 171 1.16 23.25 0.88
CA ARG A 171 0.42 23.74 2.04
C ARG A 171 1.33 24.04 3.23
N GLY A 172 2.64 24.16 3.00
CA GLY A 172 3.65 24.40 4.03
C GLY A 172 4.07 23.16 4.82
N GLY A 173 3.56 21.99 4.45
CA GLY A 173 3.91 20.70 5.05
C GLY A 173 5.31 20.20 4.65
N ARG A 174 5.78 19.20 5.39
CA ARG A 174 7.11 18.58 5.23
C ARG A 174 6.99 17.07 5.40
N TYR A 175 7.54 16.28 4.47
CA TYR A 175 7.47 14.81 4.54
C TYR A 175 8.18 14.23 5.77
N GLU A 176 9.07 15.00 6.38
CA GLU A 176 9.78 14.70 7.62
C GLU A 176 8.84 14.48 8.81
N VAL A 177 7.55 14.84 8.70
CA VAL A 177 6.53 14.49 9.70
C VAL A 177 6.47 12.97 9.96
N PHE A 178 6.73 12.14 8.96
CA PHE A 178 6.75 10.67 9.13
C PHE A 178 7.95 10.17 9.95
N ASN A 179 9.00 10.98 10.11
CA ASN A 179 10.18 10.68 10.91
C ASN A 179 10.05 11.15 12.38
N GLN A 180 9.07 11.99 12.72
CA GLN A 180 8.95 12.55 14.06
C GLN A 180 8.65 11.47 15.11
N ARG A 181 9.37 11.50 16.24
CA ARG A 181 9.14 10.60 17.39
C ARG A 181 9.02 11.43 18.68
N PRO A 182 7.98 11.21 19.53
CA PRO A 182 6.83 10.33 19.29
C PRO A 182 6.06 10.72 18.01
N PHE A 183 5.30 9.77 17.45
CA PHE A 183 4.53 10.04 16.24
C PHE A 183 3.64 11.27 16.46
N ARG A 184 3.64 12.19 15.48
CA ARG A 184 2.74 13.34 15.52
C ARG A 184 1.29 12.87 15.47
N ASP A 185 0.43 13.57 16.21
CA ASP A 185 -1.01 13.30 16.27
C ASP A 185 -1.62 13.13 14.88
N GLY A 186 -2.40 12.06 14.70
CA GLY A 186 -3.10 11.75 13.45
C GLY A 186 -2.29 10.97 12.41
N ILE A 187 -0.98 10.80 12.58
CA ILE A 187 -0.15 10.04 11.62
C ILE A 187 -0.50 8.55 11.64
N LEU A 188 -0.67 7.96 12.83
CA LEU A 188 -0.99 6.54 12.95
C LEU A 188 -2.38 6.23 12.39
N GLU A 189 -3.36 7.09 12.67
CA GLU A 189 -4.73 6.97 12.15
C GLU A 189 -4.79 7.17 10.64
N TYR A 190 -3.97 8.06 10.10
CA TYR A 190 -3.82 8.26 8.66
C TYR A 190 -3.26 6.99 7.99
N CYS A 191 -2.14 6.46 8.50
CA CYS A 191 -1.52 5.24 7.98
C CYS A 191 -2.50 4.06 8.01
N ALA A 192 -3.17 3.86 9.15
CA ALA A 192 -4.17 2.81 9.30
C ALA A 192 -5.39 3.03 8.38
N GLY A 193 -5.79 4.28 8.17
CA GLY A 193 -6.90 4.65 7.29
C GLY A 193 -6.63 4.38 5.80
N ASP A 194 -5.37 4.45 5.36
CA ASP A 194 -4.99 4.25 3.96
C ASP A 194 -5.06 2.78 3.52
N VAL A 195 -4.86 1.85 4.46
CA VAL A 195 -5.01 0.41 4.22
C VAL A 195 -6.40 -0.13 4.58
N ALA A 196 -7.14 0.54 5.47
CA ALA A 196 -8.40 0.05 6.04
C ALA A 196 -9.52 -0.18 5.00
N LEU A 197 -9.54 0.61 3.92
CA LEU A 197 -10.57 0.53 2.87
C LEU A 197 -10.15 -0.29 1.65
N LEU A 198 -8.89 -0.71 1.57
CA LEU A 198 -8.39 -1.55 0.47
C LEU A 198 -9.10 -2.91 0.34
N PRO A 199 -9.52 -3.60 1.43
CA PRO A 199 -10.26 -4.85 1.29
C PRO A 199 -11.59 -4.72 0.56
N GLY A 200 -12.36 -3.68 0.89
CA GLY A 200 -13.66 -3.44 0.24
C GLY A 200 -13.49 -3.15 -1.25
N LEU A 201 -12.47 -2.37 -1.61
CA LEU A 201 -12.11 -2.11 -3.01
C LEU A 201 -11.62 -3.37 -3.72
N TYR A 202 -10.77 -4.17 -3.06
CA TYR A 202 -10.29 -5.44 -3.60
C TYR A 202 -11.44 -6.37 -3.95
N ASP A 203 -12.41 -6.54 -3.04
CA ASP A 203 -13.58 -7.39 -3.28
C ASP A 203 -14.42 -6.88 -4.46
N VAL A 204 -14.65 -5.57 -4.53
CA VAL A 204 -15.41 -4.95 -5.63
C VAL A 204 -14.73 -5.18 -6.98
N TYR A 205 -13.42 -4.94 -7.07
CA TYR A 205 -12.70 -5.11 -8.34
C TYR A 205 -12.51 -6.58 -8.68
N ASN A 206 -12.10 -7.42 -7.73
CA ASN A 206 -11.88 -8.84 -7.96
C ASN A 206 -13.13 -9.56 -8.47
N LYS A 207 -14.34 -9.16 -8.02
CA LYS A 207 -15.61 -9.68 -8.54
C LYS A 207 -15.88 -9.31 -10.00
N LYS A 208 -15.37 -8.16 -10.47
CA LYS A 208 -15.56 -7.66 -11.84
C LYS A 208 -14.55 -8.25 -12.84
N LEU A 209 -13.39 -8.74 -12.39
CA LEU A 209 -12.36 -9.24 -13.29
C LEU A 209 -12.71 -10.63 -13.87
N THR A 210 -12.41 -10.84 -15.15
CA THR A 210 -12.37 -12.17 -15.78
C THR A 210 -11.01 -12.83 -15.53
N ALA A 211 -10.85 -14.12 -15.86
CA ALA A 211 -9.56 -14.80 -15.76
C ALA A 211 -8.47 -14.08 -16.58
N GLU A 212 -8.79 -13.73 -17.83
CA GLU A 212 -7.90 -12.99 -18.71
C GLU A 212 -7.45 -11.65 -18.10
N TRP A 213 -8.38 -10.88 -17.54
CA TRP A 213 -8.03 -9.61 -16.89
C TRP A 213 -7.20 -9.79 -15.62
N ARG A 214 -7.40 -10.88 -14.86
CA ARG A 214 -6.52 -11.21 -13.73
C ARG A 214 -5.10 -11.49 -14.19
N ASP A 215 -4.92 -12.20 -15.30
CA ASP A 215 -3.59 -12.48 -15.87
C ASP A 215 -2.93 -11.20 -16.41
N ARG A 216 -3.68 -10.33 -17.09
CA ARG A 216 -3.19 -9.02 -17.54
C ARG A 216 -2.76 -8.13 -16.36
N VAL A 217 -3.57 -8.07 -15.29
CA VAL A 217 -3.21 -7.34 -14.06
C VAL A 217 -1.96 -7.92 -13.42
N ARG A 218 -1.83 -9.25 -13.34
CA ARG A 218 -0.64 -9.92 -12.81
C ARG A 218 0.60 -9.54 -13.63
N ALA A 219 0.54 -9.66 -14.95
CA ALA A 219 1.67 -9.30 -15.83
C ALA A 219 2.06 -7.82 -15.67
N ALA A 220 1.09 -6.91 -15.70
CA ALA A 220 1.35 -5.48 -15.53
C ALA A 220 1.89 -5.12 -14.11
N THR A 221 1.49 -5.87 -13.08
CA THR A 221 2.03 -5.73 -11.71
C THR A 221 3.50 -6.15 -11.66
N LEU A 222 3.83 -7.29 -12.27
CA LEU A 222 5.22 -7.76 -12.37
C LEU A 222 6.08 -6.78 -13.16
N ASP A 223 5.56 -6.20 -14.24
CA ASP A 223 6.25 -5.15 -14.99
C ASP A 223 6.46 -3.89 -14.16
N ARG A 224 5.47 -3.44 -13.37
CA ARG A 224 5.63 -2.31 -12.45
C ARG A 224 6.76 -2.55 -11.45
N ILE A 225 6.82 -3.74 -10.85
CA ILE A 225 7.88 -4.13 -9.90
C ILE A 225 9.23 -4.16 -10.62
N ARG A 226 9.35 -4.87 -11.75
CA ARG A 226 10.59 -4.94 -12.52
C ARG A 226 11.10 -3.57 -12.95
N LEU A 227 10.23 -2.73 -13.51
CA LEU A 227 10.58 -1.37 -13.94
C LEU A 227 10.96 -0.49 -12.75
N SER A 228 10.28 -0.60 -11.61
CA SER A 228 10.62 0.14 -10.39
C SER A 228 12.02 -0.15 -9.85
N GLN A 229 12.61 -1.29 -10.20
CA GLN A 229 13.96 -1.68 -9.78
C GLN A 229 15.03 -1.37 -10.85
N SER A 230 14.61 -0.94 -12.04
CA SER A 230 15.53 -0.61 -13.14
C SER A 230 16.30 0.69 -12.88
N ALA A 231 17.47 0.85 -13.50
CA ALA A 231 18.27 2.07 -13.39
C ALA A 231 17.56 3.32 -13.94
N SER A 232 16.70 3.15 -14.96
CA SER A 232 15.95 4.22 -15.63
C SER A 232 14.61 4.56 -14.97
N TYR A 233 14.38 4.08 -13.74
CA TYR A 233 13.11 4.32 -13.06
C TYR A 233 13.00 5.76 -12.55
N GLU A 234 11.95 6.46 -13.00
CA GLU A 234 11.64 7.83 -12.57
C GLU A 234 10.47 7.82 -11.56
N PRO A 235 10.73 7.97 -10.24
CA PRO A 235 9.71 7.85 -9.20
C PRO A 235 8.62 8.92 -9.27
N HIS A 236 8.93 10.10 -9.82
CA HIS A 236 8.02 11.25 -9.95
C HIS A 236 7.77 11.67 -11.40
N GLY A 237 8.01 10.77 -12.36
CA GLY A 237 7.86 11.07 -13.79
C GLY A 237 6.40 11.31 -14.23
N PRO A 238 6.19 12.08 -15.32
CA PRO A 238 4.85 12.45 -15.81
C PRO A 238 4.01 11.24 -16.25
N ASN A 239 4.67 10.13 -16.63
CA ASN A 239 4.01 8.92 -17.11
C ASN A 239 3.35 8.09 -15.99
N LYS A 240 3.52 8.45 -14.71
CA LYS A 240 2.91 7.72 -13.59
C LYS A 240 1.37 7.74 -13.63
N GLY A 241 0.77 8.75 -14.27
CA GLY A 241 -0.67 8.85 -14.47
C GLY A 241 -1.23 8.02 -15.63
N LEU A 242 -0.38 7.36 -16.42
CA LEU A 242 -0.81 6.54 -17.55
C LEU A 242 -1.05 5.08 -17.15
N GLY A 243 -2.09 4.49 -17.72
CA GLY A 243 -2.40 3.08 -17.61
C GLY A 243 -1.65 2.24 -18.66
N PRO A 244 -1.28 0.99 -18.35
CA PRO A 244 -0.55 0.12 -19.30
C PRO A 244 -1.40 -0.36 -20.49
N TRP A 245 -2.70 -0.07 -20.48
CA TRP A 245 -3.66 -0.57 -21.47
C TRP A 245 -4.37 0.53 -22.26
N GLY A 246 -3.82 1.76 -22.26
CA GLY A 246 -4.44 2.90 -22.94
C GLY A 246 -4.78 2.62 -24.40
N ASN A 247 -3.90 1.92 -25.12
CA ASN A 247 -4.05 1.62 -26.55
C ASN A 247 -5.06 0.50 -26.83
N LEU A 248 -5.37 -0.36 -25.86
CA LEU A 248 -6.41 -1.41 -26.03
C LEU A 248 -7.81 -0.81 -26.12
N SER A 249 -8.00 0.44 -25.71
CA SER A 249 -9.27 1.17 -25.82
C SER A 249 -9.62 1.57 -27.26
N LEU A 250 -8.65 1.55 -28.19
CA LEU A 250 -8.81 2.01 -29.58
C LEU A 250 -9.23 0.89 -30.54
N ASN A 251 -9.10 -0.37 -30.14
CA ASN A 251 -9.33 -1.53 -31.03
C ASN A 251 -10.69 -2.21 -30.83
N TYR A 252 -11.61 -1.58 -30.09
CA TYR A 252 -12.98 -2.05 -29.84
C TYR A 252 -14.03 -0.94 -30.08
N GLN A 253 -13.77 -0.06 -31.04
CA GLN A 253 -14.78 0.84 -31.61
C GLN A 253 -15.25 0.31 -32.96
#